data_AF-A0A7M2SDP8-F1
#
_entry.id   AF-A0A7M2SDP8-F1
#
_cell.length_a   1.000
_cell.length_b   1.000
_cell.length_c   1.000
_cell.angle_alpha   90.00
_cell.angle_beta   90.00
_cell.angle_gamma   90.00
#
_symmetry.space_group_name_H-M   'P 1'
#
loop_
_entity.id
_entity.type
_entity.pdbx_description
1 polymer ?
#
loop_
_entity_poly.entity_id
_entity_poly.type
_entity_poly.pdbx_seq_one_letter_code
_entity_poly.pdbx_strand_id
1 'polypeptide(L)'
;MRRPYRPEDQRRREQQDPETGIRVSVVNIPFYAQILAQIKEGRPRFDVIDIDMSALARFAGDEATQELDYDRLKSTRNAGIAESLLTSYGVGKNYWASVMAFRTDAFGGKTPRS
;
A
#
# COMPACT_ATOMS: atom_id res chain seq x y z
N MET A 1 -25.66 13.62 0.45
CA MET A 1 -25.44 12.35 1.16
C MET A 1 -24.46 11.50 0.36
N ARG A 2 -23.27 11.18 0.91
CA ARG A 2 -22.36 10.20 0.29
C ARG A 2 -22.88 8.80 0.58
N ARG A 3 -23.01 7.96 -0.45
CA ARG A 3 -23.40 6.55 -0.29
C ARG A 3 -22.41 5.85 0.65
N PRO A 4 -22.88 5.01 1.59
CA PRO A 4 -21.99 4.20 2.42
C PRO A 4 -21.22 3.19 1.57
N TYR A 5 -19.96 2.95 1.94
CA TYR A 5 -19.05 2.01 1.30
C TYR A 5 -19.62 0.58 1.36
N ARG A 6 -19.62 -0.12 0.23
CA ARG A 6 -20.09 -1.51 0.12
C ARG A 6 -18.93 -2.44 -0.29
N PRO A 7 -18.67 -3.54 0.44
CA PRO A 7 -17.60 -4.48 0.11
C PRO A 7 -17.70 -5.06 -1.31
N GLU A 8 -18.91 -5.23 -1.84
CA GLU A 8 -19.16 -5.68 -3.21
C GLU A 8 -18.66 -4.74 -4.33
N ASP A 9 -18.30 -3.49 -4.02
CA ASP A 9 -17.69 -2.56 -4.98
C ASP A 9 -16.21 -2.89 -5.27
N GLN A 10 -15.58 -3.73 -4.45
CA GLN A 10 -14.24 -4.28 -4.68
C GLN A 10 -14.21 -5.39 -5.75
N ARG A 11 -15.36 -5.79 -6.32
CA ARG A 11 -15.41 -6.83 -7.34
C ARG A 11 -14.75 -6.36 -8.65
N ARG A 12 -13.53 -6.83 -8.88
CA ARG A 12 -12.79 -6.92 -10.15
C ARG A 12 -13.13 -5.80 -11.15
N ARG A 13 -12.68 -4.58 -10.85
CA ARG A 13 -12.68 -3.48 -11.81
C ARG A 13 -11.38 -3.56 -12.59
N GLU A 14 -11.40 -4.26 -13.72
CA GLU A 14 -10.38 -4.01 -14.74
C GLU A 14 -10.54 -2.56 -15.19
N GLN A 15 -9.46 -1.79 -15.05
CA GLN A 15 -9.42 -0.39 -15.45
C GLN A 15 -8.34 -0.26 -16.50
N GLN A 16 -8.68 0.36 -17.62
CA GLN A 16 -7.68 0.76 -18.60
C GLN A 16 -7.18 2.14 -18.20
N ASP A 17 -5.87 2.23 -17.97
CA ASP A 17 -5.23 3.51 -17.75
C ASP A 17 -5.28 4.31 -19.07
N PRO A 18 -5.91 5.50 -19.08
CA PRO A 18 -6.16 6.23 -20.32
C PRO A 18 -4.88 6.83 -20.93
N GLU A 19 -3.83 7.03 -20.15
CA GLU A 19 -2.58 7.65 -20.60
C GLU A 19 -1.63 6.61 -21.23
N THR A 20 -1.58 5.42 -20.65
CA THR A 20 -0.67 4.35 -21.06
C THR A 20 -1.35 3.26 -21.87
N GLY A 21 -2.68 3.18 -21.84
CA GLY A 21 -3.47 2.10 -22.44
C GLY A 21 -3.34 0.77 -21.70
N ILE A 22 -2.59 0.70 -20.59
CA ILE A 22 -2.35 -0.51 -19.81
C ILE A 22 -3.63 -0.92 -19.08
N ARG A 23 -3.96 -2.21 -19.12
CA ARG A 23 -5.06 -2.78 -18.33
C ARG A 23 -4.56 -3.17 -16.96
N VAL A 24 -5.16 -2.60 -15.93
CA VAL A 24 -4.88 -2.89 -14.52
C VAL A 24 -6.00 -3.76 -13.98
N SER A 25 -5.62 -4.88 -13.36
CA SER A 25 -6.54 -5.75 -12.63
C SER A 25 -6.13 -5.82 -11.16
N VAL A 26 -7.10 -5.68 -10.27
CA VAL A 26 -6.86 -5.77 -8.83
C VAL A 26 -7.10 -7.19 -8.35
N VAL A 27 -6.11 -7.77 -7.68
CA VAL A 27 -6.23 -9.04 -6.97
C VAL A 27 -6.12 -8.77 -5.47
N ASN A 28 -7.11 -9.25 -4.71
CA ASN A 28 -7.09 -9.14 -3.26
C ASN A 28 -6.50 -10.43 -2.67
N ILE A 29 -5.32 -10.31 -2.07
CA ILE A 29 -4.67 -11.40 -1.33
C ILE A 29 -4.60 -10.97 0.15
N PRO A 30 -5.36 -11.62 1.05
CA PRO A 30 -5.58 -11.10 2.40
C PRO A 30 -4.35 -11.16 3.32
N PHE A 31 -3.36 -11.99 3.00
CA PHE A 31 -2.22 -12.24 3.88
C PHE A 31 -0.88 -12.16 3.17
N TYR A 32 0.09 -11.46 3.77
CA TYR A 32 1.46 -11.36 3.25
C TYR A 32 2.13 -12.72 3.04
N ALA A 33 1.84 -13.72 3.88
CA ALA A 33 2.38 -15.07 3.72
C ALA A 33 1.95 -15.73 2.38
N GLN A 34 0.71 -15.46 1.92
CA GLN A 34 0.22 -15.97 0.64
C GLN A 34 0.88 -15.27 -0.56
N ILE A 35 1.22 -13.98 -0.40
CA ILE A 35 1.98 -13.21 -1.38
C ILE A 35 3.39 -13.79 -1.49
N LEU A 36 4.09 -13.94 -0.35
CA LEU A 36 5.45 -14.53 -0.31
C LEU A 36 5.48 -15.96 -0.88
N ALA A 37 4.50 -16.80 -0.57
CA ALA A 37 4.44 -18.16 -1.09
C ALA A 37 4.36 -18.17 -2.63
N GLN A 38 3.50 -17.34 -3.23
CA GLN A 38 3.38 -17.26 -4.68
C GLN A 38 4.67 -16.75 -5.37
N ILE A 39 5.39 -15.81 -4.73
CA ILE A 39 6.69 -15.34 -5.21
C ILE A 39 7.70 -16.50 -5.18
N LYS A 40 7.79 -17.23 -4.06
CA LYS A 40 8.70 -18.38 -3.90
C LYS A 40 8.39 -19.53 -4.85
N GLU A 41 7.12 -19.73 -5.19
CA GLU A 41 6.67 -20.70 -6.21
C GLU A 41 6.95 -20.23 -7.65
N GLY A 42 7.40 -18.98 -7.84
CA GLY A 42 7.71 -18.40 -9.15
C GLY A 42 6.47 -18.13 -10.01
N ARG A 43 5.28 -18.05 -9.41
CA ARG A 43 4.00 -17.88 -10.11
C ARG A 43 3.08 -16.84 -9.42
N PRO A 44 3.56 -15.62 -9.15
CA PRO A 44 2.72 -14.57 -8.60
C PRO A 44 1.60 -14.20 -9.57
N ARG A 45 0.41 -13.94 -9.02
CA ARG A 45 -0.74 -13.41 -9.79
C ARG A 45 -0.77 -11.88 -9.82
N PHE A 46 0.31 -11.24 -9.42
CA PHE A 46 0.42 -9.80 -9.22
C PHE A 46 1.81 -9.33 -9.64
N ASP A 47 1.88 -8.09 -10.11
CA ASP A 47 3.11 -7.43 -10.52
C ASP A 47 3.52 -6.32 -9.54
N VAL A 48 2.53 -5.69 -8.89
CA VAL A 48 2.70 -4.61 -7.92
C VAL A 48 1.88 -4.93 -6.67
N ILE A 49 2.46 -4.70 -5.48
CA ILE A 49 1.82 -4.96 -4.19
C ILE A 49 1.74 -3.68 -3.37
N ASP A 50 0.59 -3.46 -2.73
CA ASP A 50 0.39 -2.42 -1.73
C ASP A 50 0.55 -3.03 -0.34
N ILE A 51 1.68 -2.74 0.31
CA ILE A 51 2.07 -3.28 1.62
C ILE A 51 2.63 -2.16 2.50
N ASP A 52 2.59 -2.35 3.81
CA ASP A 52 3.24 -1.41 4.73
C ASP A 52 4.78 -1.53 4.74
N MET A 53 5.46 -0.53 5.29
CA MET A 53 6.93 -0.46 5.30
C MET A 53 7.59 -1.57 6.12
N SER A 54 6.91 -2.11 7.15
CA SER A 54 7.45 -3.23 7.93
C SER A 54 7.44 -4.52 7.12
N ALA A 55 6.39 -4.73 6.32
CA ALA A 55 6.32 -5.83 5.38
C ALA A 55 7.35 -5.68 4.25
N LEU A 56 7.54 -4.47 3.70
CA LEU A 56 8.55 -4.23 2.66
C LEU A 56 9.95 -4.63 3.14
N ALA A 57 10.35 -4.22 4.35
CA ALA A 57 11.65 -4.58 4.92
C ALA A 57 11.85 -6.11 5.01
N ARG A 58 10.80 -6.84 5.39
CA ARG A 58 10.84 -8.31 5.41
C ARG A 58 10.97 -8.89 4.00
N PHE A 59 10.19 -8.39 3.05
CA PHE A 59 10.20 -8.90 1.68
C PHE A 59 11.55 -8.68 1.00
N ALA A 60 12.18 -7.52 1.22
CA ALA A 60 13.52 -7.25 0.72
C ALA A 60 14.55 -8.23 1.31
N GLY A 61 14.48 -8.53 2.61
CA GLY A 61 15.34 -9.53 3.25
C GLY A 61 15.12 -10.98 2.77
N ASP A 62 13.91 -11.30 2.29
CA ASP A 62 13.54 -12.59 1.71
C ASP A 62 13.81 -12.66 0.18
N GLU A 63 14.46 -11.63 -0.40
CA GLU A 63 14.67 -11.48 -1.86
C GLU A 63 13.36 -11.54 -2.68
N ALA A 64 12.26 -11.09 -2.07
CA ALA A 64 10.90 -11.16 -2.62
C ALA A 64 10.45 -9.87 -3.32
N THR A 65 11.35 -8.91 -3.53
CA THR A 65 11.10 -7.63 -4.22
C THR A 65 12.22 -7.30 -5.17
N GLN A 66 11.92 -6.49 -6.20
CA GLN A 66 12.92 -5.98 -7.14
C GLN A 66 13.29 -4.54 -6.79
N GLU A 67 14.54 -4.17 -7.04
CA GLU A 67 14.95 -2.77 -6.95
C GLU A 67 14.23 -1.92 -7.98
N LEU A 68 13.86 -0.71 -7.58
CA LEU A 68 13.15 0.24 -8.41
C LEU A 68 14.13 1.07 -9.25
N ASP A 69 13.84 1.13 -10.55
CA ASP A 69 14.50 2.07 -11.45
C ASP A 69 13.84 3.46 -11.35
N TYR A 70 14.41 4.31 -10.51
CA TYR A 70 13.94 5.68 -10.29
C TYR A 70 14.15 6.63 -11.49
N ASP A 71 14.95 6.25 -12.48
CA ASP A 71 15.09 7.04 -13.71
C ASP A 71 13.89 6.83 -14.64
N ARG A 72 13.23 5.67 -14.55
CA ARG A 72 11.95 5.39 -15.20
C ARG A 72 10.76 5.96 -14.42
N LEU A 73 10.84 6.00 -13.10
CA LEU A 73 9.78 6.52 -12.22
C LEU A 73 9.87 8.04 -11.99
N LYS A 74 9.99 8.82 -13.08
CA LYS A 74 10.24 10.28 -13.00
C LYS A 74 9.19 11.07 -12.21
N SER A 75 7.96 10.59 -12.17
CA SER A 75 6.87 11.20 -11.42
C SER A 75 7.13 11.23 -9.90
N THR A 76 7.94 10.32 -9.38
CA THR A 76 8.23 10.24 -7.94
C THR A 76 9.03 11.44 -7.42
N ARG A 77 9.91 12.02 -8.25
CA ARG A 77 10.79 13.14 -7.87
C ARG A 77 10.05 14.46 -7.62
N ASN A 78 8.89 14.67 -8.25
CA ASN A 78 8.08 15.89 -8.13
C ASN A 78 6.75 15.66 -7.41
N ALA A 79 6.53 14.47 -6.84
CA ALA A 79 5.27 14.10 -6.19
C ALA A 79 5.13 14.64 -4.75
N GLY A 80 6.14 15.34 -4.22
CA GLY A 80 6.15 15.80 -2.82
C GLY A 80 6.23 14.66 -1.80
N ILE A 81 6.65 13.47 -2.23
CA ILE A 81 6.89 12.32 -1.35
C ILE A 81 8.19 12.59 -0.58
N ALA A 82 8.15 12.41 0.74
CA ALA A 82 9.36 12.53 1.57
C ALA A 82 10.42 11.52 1.11
N GLU A 83 11.68 11.94 1.03
CA GLU A 83 12.79 11.10 0.55
C GLU A 83 12.93 9.80 1.34
N SER A 84 12.66 9.83 2.65
CA SER A 84 12.65 8.65 3.52
C SER A 84 11.59 7.60 3.15
N LEU A 85 10.63 7.94 2.29
CA LEU A 85 9.59 7.06 1.76
C LEU A 85 9.87 6.60 0.32
N LEU A 86 11.00 7.00 -0.27
CA LEU A 86 11.49 6.54 -1.58
C LEU A 86 12.66 5.56 -1.36
N THR A 87 12.32 4.33 -1.00
CA THR A 87 13.31 3.27 -0.72
C THR A 87 13.77 2.60 -2.02
N SER A 88 14.88 1.86 -1.99
CA SER A 88 15.34 1.08 -3.17
C SER A 88 14.31 0.09 -3.69
N TYR A 89 13.34 -0.37 -2.88
CA TYR A 89 12.39 -1.44 -3.22
C TYR A 89 10.91 -0.99 -3.23
N GLY A 90 10.63 0.30 -2.98
CA GLY A 90 9.25 0.75 -2.81
C GLY A 90 9.09 2.26 -2.81
N VAL A 91 7.93 2.72 -3.30
CA VAL A 91 7.49 4.12 -3.32
C VAL A 91 6.37 4.32 -2.29
N GLY A 92 6.52 5.29 -1.40
CA GLY A 92 5.50 5.66 -0.43
C GLY A 92 4.21 6.16 -1.10
N LYS A 93 3.10 5.46 -0.85
CA LYS A 93 1.77 5.79 -1.38
C LYS A 93 0.96 6.68 -0.42
N ASN A 94 0.97 6.37 0.87
CA ASN A 94 0.27 7.11 1.91
C ASN A 94 0.95 6.90 3.27
N TYR A 95 0.81 7.87 4.16
CA TYR A 95 1.18 7.73 5.57
C TYR A 95 -0.07 7.67 6.43
N TRP A 96 0.01 6.94 7.54
CA TRP A 96 -1.04 6.83 8.53
C TRP A 96 -0.41 6.77 9.91
N ALA A 97 -1.22 7.07 10.93
CA ALA A 97 -0.79 7.01 12.32
C ALA A 97 -1.78 6.18 13.12
N SER A 98 -1.27 5.23 13.91
CA SER A 98 -2.02 4.70 15.04
C SER A 98 -2.12 5.79 16.09
N VAL A 99 -3.35 6.25 16.35
CA VAL A 99 -3.61 7.30 17.33
C VAL A 99 -4.42 6.74 18.49
N MET A 100 -4.20 7.29 19.69
CA MET A 100 -5.08 7.04 20.81
C MET A 100 -6.39 7.80 20.60
N ALA A 101 -7.47 7.07 20.35
CA ALA A 101 -8.82 7.62 20.39
C ALA A 101 -9.40 7.44 21.80
N PHE A 102 -10.10 8.46 22.31
CA PHE A 102 -10.72 8.40 23.63
C PHE A 102 -12.13 9.01 23.60
N ARG A 103 -12.98 8.55 24.53
CA ARG A 103 -14.34 9.07 24.72
C ARG A 103 -14.31 10.41 25.44
N THR A 104 -14.84 11.48 24.85
CA THR A 104 -14.83 12.82 25.47
C THR A 104 -15.80 12.97 26.64
N ASP A 105 -16.81 12.11 26.74
CA ASP A 105 -17.84 12.12 27.79
C ASP A 105 -17.47 11.31 29.03
N ALA A 106 -16.47 10.44 28.94
CA ALA A 106 -16.13 9.49 30.01
C ALA A 106 -15.10 10.02 31.02
N PHE A 107 -14.41 11.13 30.72
CA PHE A 107 -13.27 11.60 31.52
C PHE A 107 -13.50 12.95 32.24
N GLY A 108 -14.75 13.37 32.42
CA GLY A 108 -15.07 14.56 33.21
C GLY A 108 -14.35 15.84 32.76
N GLY A 109 -14.20 16.03 31.44
CA GLY A 109 -13.49 17.16 30.84
C GLY A 109 -11.95 17.05 30.84
N LYS A 110 -11.39 15.97 31.39
CA LYS A 110 -9.95 15.70 31.33
C LYS A 110 -9.64 14.91 30.05
N THR A 111 -8.62 15.32 29.31
CA THR A 111 -8.13 14.58 28.14
C THR A 111 -6.90 13.78 28.52
N PRO A 112 -6.74 12.52 28.06
CA PRO A 112 -5.45 11.85 28.12
C PRO A 112 -4.37 12.76 27.51
N ARG A 113 -3.29 12.99 28.25
CA ARG A 113 -2.11 13.71 27.76
C ARG A 113 -1.00 12.67 27.72
N SER A 114 -0.51 12.42 26.50
CA SER A 114 0.65 11.58 26.10
C SER A 114 1.12 10.52 27.11
#